data_AF-A0A535FV22-F1
#
_entry.id   AF-A0A535FV22-F1
#
_cell.length_a   1.000
_cell.length_b   1.000
_cell.length_c   1.000
_cell.angle_alpha   90.00
_cell.angle_beta   90.00
_cell.angle_gamma   90.00
#
_symmetry.space_group_name_H-M   'P 1'
#
loop_
_entity.id
_entity.type
_entity.pdbx_description
1 polymer ?
#
loop_
_entity_poly.entity_id
_entity_poly.type
_entity_poly.pdbx_seq_one_letter_code
_entity_poly.pdbx_strand_id
1 'polypeptide(L)' 'MTTLRHYRINLGWSIYRLAHEAGISRPAVANAENGQPIKAETAKAIADALSRAYGQDIKPTDIEGLNIL' A
#
# COMPACT_ATOMS: atom_id res chain seq x y z
N MET A 1 -9.01 11.89 -0.19
CA MET A 1 -7.86 11.28 -0.89
C MET A 1 -8.18 9.79 -1.06
N THR A 2 -7.34 8.98 -1.70
CA THR A 2 -7.67 7.56 -1.93
C THR A 2 -6.96 6.69 -0.89
N THR A 3 -7.71 5.83 -0.19
CA THR A 3 -7.12 4.94 0.81
C THR A 3 -6.42 3.74 0.17
N LEU A 4 -5.47 3.12 0.88
CA LEU A 4 -4.79 1.91 0.42
C LEU A 4 -5.78 0.79 0.02
N ARG A 5 -6.82 0.62 0.83
CA ARG A 5 -7.88 -0.37 0.57
C ARG A 5 -8.62 -0.09 -0.74
N HIS A 6 -8.90 1.17 -1.06
CA HIS A 6 -9.54 1.53 -2.34
C HIS A 6 -8.67 1.15 -3.54
N TYR A 7 -7.38 1.50 -3.50
CA TYR A 7 -6.44 1.14 -4.56
C TYR A 7 -6.40 -0.37 -4.78
N ARG A 8 -6.35 -1.13 -3.68
CA ARG A 8 -6.30 -2.59 -3.71
C ARG A 8 -7.59 -3.20 -4.29
N ILE A 9 -8.76 -2.74 -3.84
CA ILE A 9 -10.06 -3.26 -4.30
C ILE A 9 -10.28 -2.95 -5.78
N ASN A 10 -9.92 -1.74 -6.24
CA ASN A 10 -10.05 -1.35 -7.65
C ASN A 10 -9.19 -2.21 -8.59
N LEU A 11 -8.02 -2.67 -8.13
CA LEU A 11 -7.20 -3.64 -8.87
C LEU A 11 -7.69 -5.09 -8.76
N GLY A 12 -8.73 -5.36 -7.98
CA GLY A 12 -9.18 -6.72 -7.65
C GLY A 12 -8.18 -7.48 -6.78
N TRP A 13 -7.31 -6.79 -6.06
CA TRP A 13 -6.24 -7.41 -5.28
C TRP A 13 -6.72 -7.83 -3.88
N SER A 14 -6.22 -8.97 -3.41
CA SER A 14 -6.29 -9.35 -2.01
C SER A 14 -5.10 -8.77 -1.24
N ILE A 15 -5.18 -8.75 0.10
CA ILE A 15 -4.03 -8.35 0.94
C ILE A 15 -2.80 -9.22 0.62
N TYR A 16 -3.01 -10.51 0.36
CA TYR A 16 -1.95 -11.43 -0.06
C TYR A 16 -1.29 -10.98 -1.35
N ARG A 17 -2.09 -10.61 -2.36
CA ARG A 17 -1.55 -10.17 -3.65
C ARG A 17 -0.78 -8.87 -3.51
N LEU A 18 -1.33 -7.86 -2.83
CA LEU A 18 -0.63 -6.60 -2.58
C LEU A 18 0.70 -6.83 -1.84
N ALA A 19 0.70 -7.69 -0.81
CA ALA A 19 1.91 -8.04 -0.08
C ALA A 19 2.97 -8.69 -0.98
N HIS A 20 2.54 -9.59 -1.88
CA HIS A 20 3.42 -10.24 -2.85
C HIS A 20 4.01 -9.23 -3.85
N GLU A 21 3.18 -8.38 -4.44
CA GLU A 21 3.60 -7.36 -5.43
C GLU A 21 4.50 -6.28 -4.81
N ALA A 22 4.32 -5.98 -3.53
CA ALA A 22 5.15 -5.05 -2.77
C ALA A 22 6.37 -5.71 -2.12
N GLY A 23 6.50 -7.04 -2.16
CA GLY A 23 7.61 -7.76 -1.54
C GLY A 23 7.67 -7.62 -0.01
N ILE A 24 6.51 -7.42 0.65
CA ILE A 24 6.40 -7.25 2.10
C ILE A 24 5.50 -8.33 2.72
N SER A 25 5.45 -8.37 4.06
CA SER A 25 4.61 -9.31 4.78
C SER A 25 3.13 -8.90 4.74
N ARG A 26 2.22 -9.89 4.76
CA ARG A 26 0.77 -9.63 4.83
C ARG A 26 0.38 -8.81 6.07
N PRO A 27 0.95 -9.05 7.27
CA PRO A 27 0.69 -8.21 8.43
C PRO A 27 1.11 -6.75 8.21
N ALA A 28 2.20 -6.49 7.48
CA ALA A 28 2.61 -5.12 7.18
C ALA A 28 1.58 -4.38 6.31
N VAL A 29 1.00 -5.05 5.30
CA VAL A 29 -0.11 -4.50 4.50
C VAL A 29 -1.35 -4.28 5.34
N ALA A 30 -1.72 -5.24 6.20
CA ALA A 30 -2.88 -5.10 7.08
C ALA A 30 -2.70 -3.93 8.07
N ASN A 31 -1.50 -3.77 8.63
CA ASN A 31 -1.17 -2.64 9.51
C ASN A 31 -1.31 -1.31 8.75
N ALA A 32 -0.78 -1.25 7.52
CA ALA A 32 -0.91 -0.08 6.66
C ALA A 32 -2.38 0.27 6.35
N GLU A 33 -3.23 -0.72 6.03
CA GLU A 33 -4.66 -0.48 5.77
C GLU A 33 -5.44 -0.02 7.02
N ASN A 34 -4.99 -0.41 8.21
CA ASN A 34 -5.62 -0.04 9.48
C ASN A 34 -5.05 1.24 10.10
N GLY A 35 -4.14 1.95 9.40
CA GLY A 35 -3.50 3.17 9.90
C GLY A 35 -2.54 2.94 11.07
N GLN A 36 -2.10 1.70 11.27
CA GLN A 36 -1.05 1.39 12.23
C GLN A 36 0.29 1.98 11.74
N PRO A 37 1.19 2.36 12.66
CA PRO A 37 2.50 2.87 12.28
C PRO A 37 3.29 1.84 11.47
N ILE A 38 3.78 2.25 10.30
CA ILE A 38 4.64 1.45 9.43
C ILE A 38 5.92 2.21 9.11
N LYS A 39 7.00 1.49 8.78
CA LYS A 39 8.25 2.11 8.35
C LYS A 39 8.08 2.80 7.01
N ALA A 40 8.81 3.89 6.78
CA ALA A 40 8.89 4.56 5.47
C ALA A 40 9.22 3.60 4.32
N GLU A 41 10.09 2.62 4.55
CA GLU A 41 10.43 1.58 3.56
C GLU A 41 9.20 0.75 3.15
N THR A 42 8.36 0.36 4.12
CA THR A 42 7.11 -0.37 3.86
C THR A 42 6.13 0.48 3.07
N ALA A 43 5.98 1.75 3.46
CA ALA A 43 5.08 2.69 2.78
C ALA A 43 5.52 2.90 1.32
N LYS A 44 6.83 3.06 1.09
CA LYS A 44 7.42 3.13 -0.25
C LYS A 44 7.17 1.86 -1.05
N ALA A 45 7.43 0.68 -0.49
CA ALA A 45 7.21 -0.58 -1.19
C ALA A 45 5.75 -0.79 -1.64
N ILE A 46 4.79 -0.38 -0.80
CA ILE A 46 3.36 -0.38 -1.14
C ILE A 46 3.09 0.59 -2.28
N ALA A 47 3.55 1.83 -2.17
CA ALA A 47 3.34 2.86 -3.17
C ALA A 47 3.96 2.50 -4.53
N ASP A 48 5.18 1.94 -4.53
CA ASP A 48 5.86 1.44 -5.73
C ASP A 48 5.08 0.29 -6.40
N ALA A 49 4.51 -0.63 -5.62
CA ALA A 49 3.71 -1.72 -6.15
C ALA A 49 2.41 -1.22 -6.80
N LEU A 50 1.74 -0.28 -6.15
CA LEU A 50 0.56 0.37 -6.72
C LEU A 50 0.92 1.16 -7.97
N SER A 51 2.05 1.88 -7.96
CA SER A 51 2.51 2.66 -9.11
C SER A 51 2.72 1.80 -10.35
N ARG A 52 3.37 0.65 -10.17
CA ARG A 52 3.56 -0.35 -11.25
C ARG A 52 2.22 -0.87 -11.78
N ALA A 53 1.28 -1.18 -10.89
CA ALA A 53 0.00 -1.76 -11.28
C ALA A 53 -0.94 -0.77 -12.00
N TYR A 54 -0.93 0.49 -11.57
CA TYR A 54 -1.73 1.57 -12.17
C TYR A 54 -1.05 2.26 -13.34
N GLY A 55 0.25 2.02 -13.57
CA GLY A 55 1.03 2.70 -14.60
C GLY A 55 1.19 4.20 -14.36
N GLN A 56 1.14 4.65 -13.10
CA GLN A 56 1.27 6.06 -12.71
C GLN A 56 2.11 6.16 -11.44
N ASP A 57 2.77 7.30 -11.22
CA ASP A 57 3.54 7.55 -9.99
C ASP A 57 2.56 7.82 -8.83
N ILE A 58 2.44 6.87 -7.90
CA ILE A 58 1.67 6.97 -6.66
C ILE A 58 2.68 7.07 -5.52
N LYS A 59 2.63 8.17 -4.75
CA LYS A 59 3.52 8.38 -3.61
C LYS A 59 2.86 7.90 -2.32
N PRO A 60 3.64 7.52 -1.30
CA PRO A 60 3.08 7.18 0.02
C PRO A 60 2.20 8.27 0.62
N THR A 61 2.51 9.54 0.34
CA THR A 61 1.76 10.71 0.79
C THR A 61 0.40 10.89 0.10
N ASP A 62 0.21 10.27 -1.08
CA ASP A 62 -1.05 10.34 -1.82
C ASP A 62 -2.08 9.32 -1.27
N ILE A 63 -1.59 8.33 -0.52
CA ILE A 63 -2.39 7.26 0.06
C ILE A 63 -2.92 7.71 1.42
N GLU A 64 -4.22 7.91 1.49
CA GLU A 64 -4.89 8.33 2.71
C GLU A 64 -4.83 7.23 3.78
N GLY A 65 -4.48 7.63 5.01
CA GLY A 65 -4.47 6.75 6.17
C GLY A 65 -3.16 6.01 6.42
N LEU A 66 -2.12 6.19 5.60
CA LEU A 66 -0.79 5.66 5.92
C LEU A 66 -0.15 6.46 7.06
N ASN A 67 0.18 5.75 8.14
CA ASN A 67 0.90 6.31 9.27
C ASN A 67 2.38 5.89 9.18
N ILE A 68 3.25 6.81 8.81
CA ILE A 68 4.67 6.54 8.53
C ILE A 68 5.52 6.98 9.72
N LEU A 69 6.33 6.06 10.24
CA LEU A 69 7.36 6.30 11.26
C LEU A 69 8.64 6.91 10.68
#